data_AF-A0A0D3DB40-F1
#
_entry.id   AF-A0A0D3DB40-F1
#
_cell.length_a   1.000
_cell.length_b   1.000
_cell.length_c   1.000
_cell.angle_alpha   90.00
_cell.angle_beta   90.00
_cell.angle_gamma   90.00
#
_symmetry.space_group_name_H-M   'P 1'
#
loop_
_entity.id
_entity.type
_entity.pdbx_description
1 polymer ?
#
loop_
_entity_poly.entity_id
_entity_poly.type
_entity_poly.pdbx_seq_one_letter_code
_entity_poly.pdbx_strand_id
1 'polypeptide(L)'
;MDPTPGKFEMVKFEGRDDFGLWKYKLLGQLEIQGLGSVLKEEPMATSDEKGDGSEVKDVKVDRKEAEKDIRVKNLLGMCLSDTILRKIMDEPTALGMWKALE
;
A
#
# COMPACT_ATOMS: atom_id res chain seq x y z
N MET A 1 15.41 -8.85 17.66
CA MET A 1 14.06 -9.43 17.79
C MET A 1 13.55 -9.64 16.40
N ASP A 2 13.38 -10.89 15.99
CA ASP A 2 12.63 -11.22 14.78
C ASP A 2 11.18 -10.75 14.97
N PRO A 3 10.58 -10.02 14.02
CA PRO A 3 9.19 -9.59 14.13
C PRO A 3 8.34 -10.86 14.19
N THR A 4 7.66 -11.07 15.31
CA THR A 4 6.69 -12.15 15.46
C THR A 4 5.75 -12.08 14.26
N PRO A 5 5.64 -13.12 13.41
CA PRO A 5 4.62 -13.18 12.38
C PRO A 5 3.29 -13.47 13.07
N GLY A 6 2.78 -12.48 13.80
CA GLY A 6 1.41 -12.48 14.27
C GLY A 6 0.53 -12.49 13.03
N LYS A 7 -0.25 -13.55 12.84
CA LYS A 7 -1.27 -13.59 11.78
C LYS A 7 -2.04 -12.29 11.82
N PHE A 8 -1.90 -11.51 10.75
CA PHE A 8 -2.62 -10.27 10.61
C PHE A 8 -4.09 -10.60 10.31
N GLU A 9 -4.90 -10.69 11.36
CA GLU A 9 -6.36 -10.81 11.25
C GLU A 9 -6.98 -9.44 11.52
N MET A 10 -7.32 -8.74 10.44
CA MET A 10 -8.08 -7.52 10.47
C MET A 10 -9.52 -7.80 10.04
N VAL A 11 -10.47 -7.17 10.71
CA VAL A 11 -11.88 -7.22 10.29
C VAL A 11 -12.00 -6.58 8.92
N LYS A 12 -12.70 -7.28 8.00
CA LYS A 12 -12.97 -6.76 6.67
C LYS A 12 -13.83 -5.51 6.75
N PHE A 13 -13.52 -4.52 5.94
CA PHE A 13 -14.37 -3.33 5.80
C PHE A 13 -15.53 -3.63 4.85
N GLU A 14 -16.74 -3.54 5.38
CA GLU A 14 -17.99 -3.79 4.64
C GLU A 14 -18.63 -2.50 4.10
N GLY A 15 -18.01 -1.33 4.32
CA GLY A 15 -18.57 -0.02 3.93
C GLY A 15 -19.62 0.54 4.87
N ARG A 16 -20.01 -0.21 5.91
CA ARG A 16 -20.99 0.21 6.94
C ARG A 16 -20.37 0.45 8.32
N ASP A 17 -19.14 0.00 8.51
CA ASP A 17 -18.39 0.14 9.76
C ASP A 17 -17.69 1.51 9.85
N ASP A 18 -17.09 1.79 11.00
CA ASP A 18 -16.26 2.97 11.20
C ASP A 18 -15.00 2.90 10.32
N PHE A 19 -15.09 3.55 9.16
CA PHE A 19 -13.99 3.65 8.20
C PHE A 19 -12.75 4.28 8.83
N GLY A 20 -12.91 5.27 9.73
CA GLY A 20 -11.79 5.94 10.38
C GLY A 20 -10.98 5.00 11.27
N LEU A 21 -11.67 4.18 12.07
CA LEU A 21 -11.02 3.18 12.92
C LEU A 21 -10.38 2.06 12.11
N TRP A 22 -11.04 1.57 11.06
CA TRP A 22 -10.47 0.58 10.15
C TRP A 22 -9.22 1.13 9.46
N LYS A 23 -9.31 2.34 8.88
CA LYS A 23 -8.21 3.07 8.24
C LYS A 23 -7.01 3.20 9.17
N TYR A 24 -7.24 3.63 10.42
CA TYR A 24 -6.19 3.77 11.43
C TYR A 24 -5.44 2.46 11.69
N LYS A 25 -6.18 1.35 11.88
CA LYS A 25 -5.59 0.02 12.12
C LYS A 25 -4.79 -0.47 10.91
N LEU A 26 -5.28 -0.25 9.69
CA LEU A 26 -4.60 -0.69 8.47
C LEU A 26 -3.31 0.12 8.23
N LEU A 27 -3.36 1.44 8.42
CA LEU A 27 -2.17 2.30 8.32
C LEU A 27 -1.09 1.90 9.33
N GLY A 28 -1.46 1.62 10.57
CA GLY A 28 -0.51 1.13 11.57
C GLY A 28 0.16 -0.19 11.15
N GLN A 29 -0.55 -1.06 10.43
CA GLN A 29 -0.04 -2.35 9.98
C GLN A 29 0.88 -2.23 8.77
N LEU A 30 0.54 -1.32 7.86
CA LEU A 30 1.44 -0.96 6.77
C LEU A 30 2.74 -0.37 7.31
N GLU A 31 2.70 0.44 8.37
CA GLU A 31 3.91 0.99 9.00
C GLU A 31 4.77 -0.11 9.62
N ILE A 32 4.17 -1.04 10.37
CA ILE A 32 4.86 -2.21 10.96
C ILE A 32 5.54 -3.06 9.86
N GLN A 33 4.92 -3.19 8.70
CA GLN A 33 5.43 -3.97 7.56
C GLN A 33 6.39 -3.18 6.65
N GLY A 34 6.64 -1.89 6.92
CA GLY A 34 7.46 -1.02 6.06
C GLY A 34 6.85 -0.69 4.71
N LEU A 35 5.52 -0.78 4.61
CA LEU A 35 4.70 -0.52 3.43
C LEU A 35 3.96 0.84 3.49
N GLY A 36 4.07 1.57 4.60
CA GLY A 36 3.38 2.85 4.79
C GLY A 36 3.71 3.92 3.74
N SER A 37 4.85 3.83 3.05
CA SER A 37 5.22 4.76 1.98
C SER A 37 4.39 4.60 0.71
N VAL A 38 3.82 3.41 0.44
CA VAL A 38 3.08 3.10 -0.79
C VAL A 38 1.80 3.93 -0.92
N LEU A 39 1.19 4.28 0.21
CA LEU A 39 -0.04 5.05 0.26
C LEU A 39 0.21 6.56 0.43
N LYS A 40 1.47 7.00 0.48
CA LYS A 40 1.78 8.42 0.50
C LYS A 40 1.72 8.92 -0.93
N GLU A 41 1.06 10.06 -1.13
CA GLU A 41 1.26 10.81 -2.36
C GLU A 41 2.70 11.28 -2.35
N GLU A 42 3.53 10.73 -3.24
CA GLU A 42 4.85 11.30 -3.44
C GLU A 42 4.66 12.74 -3.94
N PRO A 43 5.19 13.76 -3.24
CA PRO A 43 5.43 15.03 -3.92
C PRO A 43 6.45 14.68 -4.99
N MET A 44 6.05 14.75 -6.26
CA MET A 44 6.91 14.56 -7.42
C MET A 44 8.27 15.21 -7.15
N ALA A 45 9.24 14.41 -6.71
CA ALA A 45 10.56 14.90 -6.40
C ALA A 45 11.24 15.02 -7.76
N THR A 46 11.10 16.20 -8.34
CA THR A 46 11.90 16.65 -9.48
C THR A 46 13.34 16.27 -9.18
N SER A 47 13.84 15.30 -9.95
CA SER A 47 15.23 14.90 -9.90
C SER A 47 16.07 16.07 -10.40
N ASP A 48 16.86 16.66 -9.51
CA ASP A 48 17.96 17.54 -9.89
C ASP A 48 19.26 16.97 -9.32
N GLU A 49 20.04 16.38 -10.26
CA GLU A 49 21.50 16.18 -10.35
C GLU A 49 22.25 15.60 -9.12
N LYS A 50 23.23 14.68 -9.21
CA LYS A 50 24.17 14.31 -10.28
C LYS A 50 24.93 13.06 -9.77
N GLY A 51 25.29 12.12 -10.65
CA GLY A 51 26.39 11.17 -10.35
C GLY A 51 26.20 9.75 -10.87
N ASP A 52 26.62 9.54 -12.11
CA ASP A 52 27.36 8.38 -12.64
C ASP A 52 27.01 6.98 -12.07
N GLY A 53 26.32 6.16 -12.88
CA GLY A 53 25.97 4.75 -12.58
C GLY A 53 24.48 4.38 -12.71
N SER A 54 23.71 5.13 -13.50
CA SER A 54 22.25 5.28 -13.40
C SER A 54 21.37 4.11 -13.88
N GLU A 55 21.86 3.15 -14.67
CA GLU A 55 20.93 2.21 -15.33
C GLU A 55 20.49 1.05 -14.42
N VAL A 56 21.30 0.69 -13.40
CA VAL A 56 21.03 -0.47 -12.53
C VAL A 56 20.32 -0.09 -11.22
N LYS A 57 20.32 1.20 -10.85
CA LYS A 57 19.67 1.71 -9.64
C LYS A 57 18.19 2.00 -9.88
N ASP A 58 17.85 2.69 -10.96
CA ASP A 58 16.46 2.98 -11.34
C ASP A 58 15.61 1.70 -11.44
N VAL A 59 16.07 0.72 -12.23
CA VAL A 59 15.35 -0.55 -12.41
C VAL A 59 15.15 -1.33 -11.09
N LYS A 60 16.10 -1.21 -10.15
CA LYS A 60 15.99 -1.86 -8.83
C LYS A 60 15.04 -1.14 -7.89
N VAL A 61 14.95 0.19 -8.00
CA VAL A 61 14.00 1.02 -7.24
C VAL A 61 12.58 0.71 -7.72
N ASP A 62 12.32 0.82 -9.03
CA ASP A 62 11.03 0.50 -9.65
C ASP A 62 10.54 -0.91 -9.28
N ARG A 63 11.42 -1.91 -9.36
CA ARG A 63 11.06 -3.28 -9.00
C ARG A 63 10.67 -3.41 -7.52
N LYS A 64 11.41 -2.75 -6.63
CA LYS A 64 11.15 -2.80 -5.19
C LYS A 64 9.85 -2.07 -4.83
N GLU A 65 9.53 -1.00 -5.54
CA GLU A 65 8.27 -0.28 -5.37
C GLU A 65 7.09 -1.06 -5.92
N ALA A 66 7.21 -1.67 -7.10
CA ALA A 66 6.19 -2.58 -7.65
C ALA A 66 5.93 -3.77 -6.71
N GLU A 67 6.98 -4.35 -6.12
CA GLU A 67 6.83 -5.43 -5.12
C GLU A 67 6.08 -4.95 -3.87
N LYS A 68 6.30 -3.71 -3.42
CA LYS A 68 5.54 -3.13 -2.30
C LYS A 68 4.10 -2.83 -2.69
N ASP A 69 3.86 -2.29 -3.89
CA ASP A 69 2.53 -2.02 -4.42
C ASP A 69 1.68 -3.30 -4.44
N ILE A 70 2.22 -4.39 -5.00
CA ILE A 70 1.56 -5.71 -5.02
C ILE A 70 1.21 -6.18 -3.59
N ARG A 71 2.13 -6.01 -2.63
CA ARG A 71 1.87 -6.40 -1.23
C ARG A 71 0.71 -5.60 -0.63
N VAL A 72 0.63 -4.30 -0.88
CA VAL A 72 -0.47 -3.46 -0.38
C VAL A 72 -1.77 -3.79 -1.10
N LYS A 73 -1.77 -4.01 -2.41
CA LYS A 73 -2.96 -4.47 -3.16
C LYS A 73 -3.50 -5.79 -2.58
N ASN A 74 -2.62 -6.75 -2.31
CA ASN A 74 -3.00 -8.02 -1.69
C ASN A 74 -3.57 -7.82 -0.27
N LEU A 75 -2.97 -6.93 0.53
CA LEU A 75 -3.45 -6.61 1.87
C LEU A 75 -4.86 -5.99 1.83
N LEU A 76 -5.09 -5.03 0.93
CA LEU A 76 -6.41 -4.44 0.68
C LEU A 76 -7.40 -5.52 0.24
N GLY A 77 -6.98 -6.44 -0.65
CA GLY A 77 -7.71 -7.63 -1.06
C GLY A 77 -8.20 -8.49 0.11
N MET A 78 -7.41 -8.60 1.18
CA MET A 78 -7.76 -9.41 2.35
C MET A 78 -8.61 -8.64 3.37
N CYS A 79 -8.47 -7.31 3.44
CA CYS A 79 -9.07 -6.46 4.46
C CYS A 79 -10.37 -5.79 4.03
N LEU A 80 -10.84 -6.05 2.82
CA LEU A 80 -12.07 -5.50 2.26
C LEU A 80 -13.06 -6.61 1.95
N SER A 81 -14.34 -6.27 2.02
CA SER A 81 -15.42 -7.15 1.54
C SER A 81 -15.43 -7.24 0.02
N ASP A 82 -15.98 -8.32 -0.52
CA ASP A 82 -16.12 -8.49 -1.98
C ASP A 82 -16.94 -7.36 -2.63
N THR A 83 -17.88 -6.78 -1.87
CA THR A 83 -18.71 -5.67 -2.33
C THR A 83 -17.89 -4.40 -2.54
N ILE A 84 -16.93 -4.13 -1.65
CA ILE A 84 -16.04 -2.97 -1.78
C ILE A 84 -14.94 -3.26 -2.80
N LEU A 85 -14.37 -4.47 -2.78
CA LEU A 85 -13.32 -4.88 -3.73
C LEU A 85 -13.77 -4.74 -5.18
N ARG A 86 -14.99 -5.17 -5.51
CA ARG A 86 -15.55 -5.03 -6.86
C ARG A 86 -15.63 -3.59 -7.36
N LYS A 87 -15.57 -2.59 -6.47
CA LYS A 87 -15.61 -1.17 -6.85
C LYS A 87 -14.23 -0.57 -7.10
N ILE A 88 -13.20 -1.14 -6.48
CA ILE A 88 -11.84 -0.57 -6.48
C ILE A 88 -10.81 -1.47 -7.16
N MET A 89 -11.15 -2.70 -7.51
CA MET A 89 -10.20 -3.68 -8.05
C MET A 89 -9.64 -3.32 -9.42
N ASP A 90 -10.34 -2.44 -10.15
CA ASP A 90 -9.90 -1.93 -11.46
C ASP A 90 -8.77 -0.88 -11.32
N GLU A 91 -8.48 -0.41 -10.09
CA GLU A 91 -7.41 0.55 -9.85
C GLU A 91 -6.03 -0.09 -10.06
N PRO A 92 -5.17 0.55 -10.88
CA PRO A 92 -3.89 -0.05 -11.28
C PRO A 92 -2.90 -0.13 -10.12
N THR A 93 -2.95 0.81 -9.18
CA THR A 93 -2.00 0.93 -8.06
C THR A 93 -2.71 0.76 -6.71
N ALA A 94 -1.96 0.36 -5.70
CA ALA A 94 -2.44 0.33 -4.31
C ALA A 94 -2.90 1.70 -3.83
N LEU A 95 -2.22 2.77 -4.25
CA LEU A 95 -2.61 4.15 -3.97
C LEU A 95 -3.95 4.50 -4.64
N GLY A 96 -4.19 4.06 -5.87
CA GLY A 96 -5.47 4.23 -6.56
C GLY A 96 -6.60 3.51 -5.82
N MET A 97 -6.38 2.24 -5.47
CA MET A 97 -7.32 1.46 -4.65
C MET A 97 -7.63 2.15 -3.32
N TRP A 98 -6.62 2.73 -2.68
CA TRP A 98 -6.76 3.45 -1.42
C TRP A 98 -7.58 4.74 -1.55
N LYS A 99 -7.28 5.56 -2.57
CA LYS A 99 -8.02 6.80 -2.83
C LYS A 99 -9.48 6.55 -3.19
N ALA A 100 -9.77 5.45 -3.90
CA ALA A 100 -11.14 5.07 -4.23
C ALA A 100 -11.98 4.61 -3.01
N LEU A 101 -11.35 4.39 -1.85
CA LEU A 101 -12.03 4.10 -0.58
C LEU A 101 -12.39 5.37 0.22
N GLU A 102 -11.74 6.50 -0.06
CA GLU A 102 -12.02 7.79 0.59
C GLU A 102 -13.23 8.49 -0.04
#